data_AF-A0A239B632-F1
#
_entry.id   AF-A0A239B632-F1
#
_cell.length_a   1.000
_cell.length_b   1.000
_cell.length_c   1.000
_cell.angle_alpha   90.00
_cell.angle_beta   90.00
_cell.angle_gamma   90.00
#
_symmetry.space_group_name_H-M   'P 1'
#
loop_
_entity.id
_entity.type
_entity.pdbx_description
1 polymer ?
#
loop_
_entity_poly.entity_id
_entity_poly.type
_entity_poly.pdbx_seq_one_letter_code
_entity_poly.pdbx_strand_id
1 'polypeptide(L)'
;MTPFSVPNLPTDNLYKFYALSGIFIAIFSMSIILLTSFELEREIRNMELTEQKLKVDSIYFKGYRLELESKYKTINNVLRSFPEKDYTENSRKEYQQNLANIQADPKWREYLAFIFKYEDQIIPGQSELKEIDKILKEMEIASKGLELKKVELESIKRGIKYEKNKLKFIYLFGSLFFLIGSMLSFFGFRLWKNRIQKIIDKKNKIELRILKRELKNKK
;
A
#
# COMPACT_ATOMS: atom_id res chain seq x y z
N MET A 1 -62.47 -7.46 46.68
CA MET A 1 -61.81 -8.28 45.63
C MET A 1 -60.45 -7.66 45.37
N THR A 2 -59.38 -8.32 45.79
CA THR A 2 -58.02 -7.86 45.46
C THR A 2 -57.81 -8.04 43.95
N PRO A 3 -57.31 -7.02 43.23
CA PRO A 3 -57.04 -7.14 41.81
C PRO A 3 -56.05 -8.29 41.59
N PHE A 4 -56.34 -9.17 40.64
CA PHE A 4 -55.51 -10.32 40.31
C PHE A 4 -54.17 -9.84 39.77
N SER A 5 -53.17 -9.63 40.64
CA SER A 5 -51.83 -9.20 40.24
C SER A 5 -51.09 -10.39 39.62
N VAL A 6 -51.11 -10.48 38.30
CA VAL A 6 -50.28 -11.46 37.58
C VAL A 6 -48.81 -11.15 37.92
N PRO A 7 -48.04 -12.11 38.45
CA PRO A 7 -46.63 -11.89 38.71
C PRO A 7 -45.95 -11.48 37.41
N ASN A 8 -45.12 -10.43 37.45
CA ASN A 8 -44.25 -10.08 36.35
C ASN A 8 -43.41 -11.31 36.03
N LEU A 9 -43.74 -11.99 34.93
CA LEU A 9 -42.99 -13.16 34.50
C LEU A 9 -41.57 -12.65 34.18
N PRO A 10 -40.53 -13.12 34.88
CA PRO A 10 -39.17 -12.62 34.71
C PRO A 10 -38.60 -12.86 33.29
N THR A 11 -39.33 -13.61 32.46
CA THR A 11 -38.98 -13.99 31.09
C THR A 11 -39.32 -12.94 30.02
N ASP A 12 -40.11 -11.90 30.32
CA ASP A 12 -40.40 -10.81 29.34
C ASP A 12 -39.17 -9.97 29.03
N ASN A 13 -38.42 -9.61 30.06
CA ASN A 13 -37.20 -8.84 29.90
C ASN A 13 -36.14 -9.65 29.13
N LEU A 14 -36.14 -10.98 29.25
CA LEU A 14 -35.16 -11.84 28.59
C LEU A 14 -35.34 -11.89 27.06
N TYR A 15 -36.55 -12.13 26.55
CA TYR A 15 -36.75 -12.20 25.09
C TYR A 15 -36.58 -10.84 24.40
N LYS A 16 -37.01 -9.75 25.06
CA LYS A 16 -36.76 -8.38 24.59
C LYS A 16 -35.27 -8.07 24.58
N PHE A 17 -34.54 -8.47 25.62
CA PHE A 17 -33.10 -8.31 25.68
C PHE A 17 -32.41 -9.03 24.52
N TYR A 18 -32.74 -10.30 24.26
CA TYR A 18 -32.19 -11.04 23.11
C TYR A 18 -32.48 -10.36 21.77
N ALA A 19 -33.71 -9.85 21.60
CA ALA A 19 -34.08 -9.16 20.37
C ALA A 19 -33.24 -7.89 20.17
N LEU A 20 -33.15 -7.06 21.21
CA LEU A 20 -32.42 -5.80 21.19
C LEU A 20 -30.90 -6.01 21.07
N SER A 21 -30.34 -7.01 21.76
CA SER A 21 -28.92 -7.35 21.63
C SER A 21 -28.59 -7.83 20.22
N GLY A 22 -29.49 -8.59 19.59
CA GLY A 22 -29.32 -9.02 18.20
C GLY A 22 -29.29 -7.84 17.22
N ILE A 23 -30.23 -6.89 17.38
CA ILE A 23 -30.26 -5.64 16.58
C ILE A 23 -28.96 -4.85 16.80
N PHE A 24 -28.54 -4.70 18.06
CA PHE A 24 -27.32 -3.98 18.40
C PHE A 24 -26.09 -4.61 17.72
N ILE A 25 -25.92 -5.94 17.81
CA ILE A 25 -24.83 -6.66 17.15
C ILE A 25 -24.87 -6.45 15.63
N ALA A 26 -26.05 -6.54 15.01
CA ALA A 26 -26.19 -6.37 13.58
C ALA A 26 -25.80 -4.95 13.13
N ILE A 27 -26.33 -3.92 13.79
CA ILE A 27 -26.00 -2.52 13.48
C ILE A 27 -24.51 -2.27 13.70
N PHE A 28 -23.97 -2.68 14.84
CA PHE A 28 -22.56 -2.47 15.18
C PHE A 28 -21.62 -3.15 14.18
N SER A 29 -21.93 -4.40 13.79
CA SER A 29 -21.15 -5.12 12.78
C SER A 29 -21.18 -4.41 11.43
N MET A 30 -22.36 -3.93 11.01
CA MET A 30 -22.50 -3.17 9.77
C MET A 30 -21.70 -1.85 9.82
N SER A 31 -21.76 -1.13 10.94
CA SER A 31 -21.00 0.10 11.14
C SER A 31 -19.49 -0.13 11.06
N ILE A 32 -18.97 -1.20 11.69
CA ILE A 32 -17.54 -1.56 11.60
C ILE A 32 -17.14 -1.85 10.16
N ILE A 33 -17.94 -2.64 9.43
CA ILE A 33 -17.66 -2.96 8.02
C ILE A 33 -17.55 -1.67 7.22
N LEU A 34 -18.54 -0.77 7.32
CA LEU A 34 -18.60 0.47 6.55
C LEU A 34 -17.43 1.42 6.86
N LEU A 35 -17.14 1.64 8.14
CA LEU A 35 -16.07 2.54 8.56
C LEU A 35 -14.70 2.00 8.12
N THR A 36 -14.45 0.72 8.39
CA THR A 36 -13.15 0.11 8.08
C THR A 36 -12.97 -0.10 6.58
N SER A 37 -14.04 -0.41 5.83
CA SER A 37 -13.96 -0.54 4.37
C SER A 37 -13.59 0.79 3.72
N PHE A 38 -14.19 1.90 4.16
CA PHE A 38 -13.87 3.21 3.62
C PHE A 38 -12.40 3.59 3.85
N GLU A 39 -11.88 3.35 5.04
CA GLU A 39 -10.48 3.62 5.38
C GLU A 39 -9.51 2.77 4.56
N LEU A 40 -9.75 1.45 4.50
CA LEU A 40 -8.88 0.53 3.76
C LEU A 40 -8.92 0.77 2.25
N GLU A 41 -10.10 1.07 1.69
CA GLU A 41 -10.20 1.43 0.29
C GLU A 41 -9.43 2.71 -0.04
N ARG A 42 -9.49 3.72 0.84
CA ARG A 42 -8.71 4.95 0.67
C ARG A 42 -7.22 4.65 0.67
N GLU A 43 -6.75 3.80 1.58
CA GLU A 43 -5.35 3.38 1.64
C GLU A 43 -4.93 2.59 0.40
N ILE A 44 -5.75 1.63 -0.05
CA ILE A 44 -5.53 0.88 -1.29
C ILE A 44 -5.43 1.83 -2.49
N ARG A 45 -6.35 2.80 -2.64
CA ARG A 45 -6.32 3.78 -3.73
C ARG A 45 -5.05 4.63 -3.70
N ASN A 46 -4.62 5.07 -2.52
CA ASN A 46 -3.38 5.83 -2.37
C ASN A 46 -2.15 5.00 -2.77
N MET A 47 -2.09 3.73 -2.36
CA MET A 47 -1.02 2.82 -2.75
C MET A 47 -1.02 2.53 -4.26
N GLU A 48 -2.19 2.32 -4.86
CA GLU A 48 -2.32 2.11 -6.32
C GLU A 48 -1.87 3.35 -7.10
N LEU A 49 -2.19 4.55 -6.62
CA LEU A 49 -1.70 5.80 -7.21
C LEU A 49 -0.18 5.94 -7.10
N THR A 50 0.41 5.57 -5.96
CA THR A 50 1.88 5.52 -5.81
C THR A 50 2.50 4.48 -6.73
N GLU A 51 1.90 3.30 -6.87
CA GLU A 51 2.35 2.27 -7.82
C GLU A 51 2.36 2.81 -9.26
N GLN A 52 1.32 3.55 -9.66
CA GLN A 52 1.25 4.16 -10.99
C GLN A 52 2.33 5.23 -11.19
N LYS A 53 2.56 6.11 -10.20
CA LYS A 53 3.65 7.10 -10.25
C LYS A 53 5.01 6.42 -10.43
N LEU A 54 5.30 5.40 -9.62
CA LEU A 54 6.56 4.65 -9.71
C LEU A 54 6.72 3.91 -11.04
N LYS A 55 5.63 3.39 -11.62
CA LYS A 55 5.65 2.80 -12.96
C LYS A 55 6.06 3.83 -14.01
N VAL A 56 5.48 5.02 -13.98
CA VAL A 56 5.83 6.11 -14.90
C VAL A 56 7.30 6.51 -14.73
N ASP A 57 7.75 6.71 -13.49
CA ASP A 57 9.15 7.01 -13.20
C ASP A 57 10.09 5.93 -13.74
N SER A 58 9.74 4.65 -13.55
CA SER A 58 10.56 3.53 -14.06
C SER A 58 10.67 3.50 -15.59
N ILE A 59 9.60 3.90 -16.30
CA ILE A 59 9.60 4.01 -17.76
C ILE A 59 10.48 5.19 -18.19
N TYR A 60 10.38 6.33 -17.50
CA TYR A 60 11.22 7.49 -17.75
C TYR A 60 12.70 7.17 -17.56
N PHE A 61 13.09 6.55 -16.44
CA PHE A 61 14.47 6.12 -16.19
C PHE A 61 14.97 5.11 -17.22
N LYS A 62 14.11 4.19 -17.68
CA LYS A 62 14.47 3.25 -18.74
C LYS A 62 14.75 3.99 -20.06
N GLY A 63 13.92 4.97 -20.42
CA GLY A 63 14.14 5.81 -21.61
C GLY A 63 15.45 6.59 -21.53
N TYR A 64 15.69 7.23 -20.39
CA TYR A 64 16.94 7.97 -20.12
C TYR A 64 18.18 7.07 -20.23
N ARG A 65 18.12 5.86 -19.67
CA ARG A 65 19.20 4.87 -19.81
C ARG A 65 19.47 4.51 -21.28
N LEU A 66 18.43 4.30 -22.10
CA LEU A 66 18.59 4.00 -23.51
C LEU A 66 19.24 5.17 -24.28
N GLU A 67 18.91 6.41 -23.92
CA GLU A 67 19.55 7.60 -24.49
C GLU A 67 21.06 7.63 -24.15
N LEU A 68 21.41 7.36 -22.90
CA LEU A 68 22.82 7.29 -22.46
C LEU A 68 23.57 6.15 -23.16
N GLU A 69 22.96 4.96 -23.30
CA GLU A 69 23.55 3.83 -24.05
C GLU A 69 23.82 4.19 -25.51
N SER A 70 22.92 4.96 -26.14
CA SER A 70 23.11 5.47 -27.51
C SER A 70 24.26 6.47 -27.62
N LYS A 71 24.37 7.41 -26.67
CA LYS A 71 25.49 8.37 -26.61
C LYS A 71 26.81 7.64 -26.42
N TYR A 72 26.87 6.71 -25.45
CA TYR A 72 28.04 5.86 -25.22
C TYR A 72 28.46 5.11 -26.49
N LYS A 73 27.52 4.49 -27.21
CA LYS A 73 27.81 3.77 -28.45
C LYS A 73 28.40 4.68 -29.52
N THR A 74 27.88 5.91 -29.64
CA THR A 74 28.39 6.92 -30.57
C THR A 74 29.83 7.28 -30.25
N ILE A 75 30.14 7.61 -28.99
CA ILE A 75 31.51 7.99 -28.60
C ILE A 75 32.47 6.80 -28.72
N ASN A 76 32.04 5.61 -28.32
CA ASN A 76 32.87 4.41 -28.45
C ASN A 76 33.20 4.06 -29.92
N ASN A 77 32.29 4.33 -30.86
CA ASN A 77 32.58 4.18 -32.29
C ASN A 77 33.62 5.19 -32.77
N VAL A 78 33.56 6.44 -32.29
CA VAL A 78 34.58 7.46 -32.56
C VAL A 78 35.94 7.00 -32.00
N LEU A 79 35.98 6.50 -30.76
CA LEU A 79 37.22 6.00 -30.16
C LEU A 79 37.83 4.82 -30.92
N ARG A 80 37.01 3.89 -31.41
CA ARG A 80 37.47 2.75 -32.22
C ARG A 80 38.01 3.16 -33.58
N SER A 81 37.69 4.35 -34.08
CA SER A 81 38.26 4.84 -35.34
C SER A 81 39.73 5.24 -35.21
N PHE A 82 40.22 5.46 -33.98
CA PHE A 82 41.64 5.68 -33.74
C PHE A 82 42.39 4.34 -33.76
N PRO A 83 43.51 4.24 -34.48
CA PRO A 83 44.27 3.00 -34.57
C PRO A 83 44.70 2.55 -33.18
N GLU A 84 44.22 1.37 -32.78
CA GLU A 84 44.51 0.77 -31.48
C GLU A 84 46.01 0.46 -31.44
N LYS A 85 46.81 1.34 -30.82
CA LYS A 85 48.19 1.00 -30.49
C LYS A 85 48.13 -0.04 -29.38
N ASP A 86 48.77 -1.18 -29.62
CA ASP A 86 48.82 -2.32 -28.71
C ASP A 86 49.59 -1.96 -27.43
N TYR A 87 48.91 -1.31 -26.49
CA TYR A 87 49.46 -0.97 -25.19
C TYR A 87 49.30 -2.16 -24.27
N THR A 88 50.28 -3.08 -24.33
CA THR A 88 50.35 -4.21 -23.39
C THR A 88 50.47 -3.73 -21.94
N GLU A 89 50.06 -4.58 -21.00
CA GLU A 89 50.11 -4.28 -19.56
C GLU A 89 51.55 -3.98 -19.06
N ASN A 90 52.56 -4.58 -19.72
CA ASN A 90 53.97 -4.28 -19.48
C ASN A 90 54.34 -2.85 -19.89
N SER A 91 53.85 -2.38 -21.04
CA SER A 91 54.05 -1.00 -21.51
C SER A 91 53.46 0.01 -20.53
N ARG A 92 52.34 -0.31 -19.86
CA ARG A 92 51.74 0.55 -18.82
C ARG A 92 52.62 0.66 -17.57
N LYS A 93 53.13 -0.47 -17.07
CA LYS A 93 53.99 -0.48 -15.87
C LYS A 93 55.32 0.22 -16.13
N GLU A 94 55.93 -0.03 -17.29
CA GLU A 94 57.15 0.63 -17.72
C GLU A 94 56.93 2.15 -17.90
N TYR A 95 55.80 2.54 -18.49
CA TYR A 95 55.43 3.96 -18.61
C TYR A 95 55.23 4.62 -17.24
N GLN A 96 54.57 3.96 -16.28
CA GLN A 96 54.39 4.49 -14.92
C GLN A 96 55.71 4.64 -14.15
N GLN A 97 56.60 3.65 -14.25
CA GLN A 97 57.95 3.74 -13.66
C GLN A 97 58.79 4.85 -14.31
N ASN A 98 58.73 4.96 -15.64
CA ASN A 98 59.40 6.04 -16.36
C ASN A 98 58.82 7.41 -16.00
N LEU A 99 57.50 7.52 -15.81
CA LEU A 99 56.87 8.77 -15.39
C LEU A 99 57.37 9.23 -14.01
N ALA A 100 57.49 8.31 -13.05
CA ALA A 100 57.99 8.62 -11.71
C ALA A 100 59.44 9.10 -11.75
N ASN A 101 60.28 8.48 -12.58
CA ASN A 101 61.68 8.90 -12.78
C ASN A 101 61.77 10.26 -13.49
N ILE A 102 60.90 10.51 -14.47
CA ILE A 102 60.81 11.78 -15.20
C ILE A 102 60.32 12.92 -14.28
N GLN A 103 59.37 12.66 -13.39
CA GLN A 103 58.88 13.67 -12.43
C GLN A 103 59.91 14.09 -11.38
N ALA A 104 60.92 13.27 -11.09
CA ALA A 104 61.97 13.61 -10.14
C ALA A 104 62.83 14.79 -10.63
N ASP A 105 63.05 14.90 -11.93
CA ASP A 105 63.83 15.98 -12.56
C ASP A 105 63.00 17.28 -12.70
N PRO A 106 63.45 18.41 -12.14
CA PRO A 106 62.76 19.70 -12.20
C PRO A 106 62.40 20.16 -13.62
N LYS A 107 63.25 19.87 -14.62
CA LYS A 107 63.05 20.33 -16.00
C LYS A 107 61.86 19.65 -16.66
N TRP A 108 61.62 18.40 -16.33
CA TRP A 108 60.50 17.62 -16.83
C TRP A 108 59.19 17.93 -16.12
N ARG A 109 59.22 18.45 -14.88
CA ARG A 109 57.99 18.92 -14.19
C ARG A 109 57.32 20.07 -14.92
N GLU A 110 58.08 21.04 -15.39
CA GLU A 110 57.52 22.17 -16.15
C GLU A 110 56.92 21.71 -17.49
N TYR A 111 57.59 20.77 -18.17
CA TYR A 111 57.07 20.18 -19.41
C TYR A 111 55.80 19.34 -19.19
N LEU A 112 55.76 18.52 -18.13
CA LEU A 112 54.55 17.76 -17.76
C LEU A 112 53.41 18.69 -17.33
N ALA A 113 53.71 19.76 -16.58
CA ALA A 113 52.73 20.78 -16.23
C ALA A 113 52.17 21.48 -17.48
N PHE A 114 53.00 21.74 -18.49
CA PHE A 114 52.56 22.21 -19.80
C PHE A 114 51.64 21.20 -20.47
N ILE A 115 52.02 19.91 -20.54
CA ILE A 115 51.18 18.86 -21.13
C ILE A 115 49.83 18.78 -20.42
N PHE A 116 49.80 18.78 -19.08
CA PHE A 116 48.54 18.75 -18.32
C PHE A 116 47.69 20.02 -18.50
N LYS A 117 48.34 21.18 -18.64
CA LYS A 117 47.66 22.46 -18.90
C LYS A 117 46.98 22.50 -20.28
N TYR A 118 47.58 21.85 -21.28
CA TYR A 118 47.08 21.78 -22.64
C TYR A 118 46.61 20.37 -23.01
N GLU A 119 46.25 19.57 -22.00
CA GLU A 119 45.95 18.15 -22.11
C GLU A 119 44.86 17.88 -23.15
N ASP A 120 43.77 18.65 -23.07
CA ASP A 120 42.64 18.56 -24.00
C ASP A 120 42.98 19.02 -25.44
N GLN A 121 44.12 19.72 -25.64
CA GLN A 121 44.61 20.13 -26.97
C GLN A 121 45.69 19.18 -27.52
N ILE A 122 46.45 18.52 -26.63
CA ILE A 122 47.59 17.67 -26.99
C ILE A 122 47.18 16.22 -27.18
N ILE A 123 46.22 15.74 -26.39
CA ILE A 123 45.73 14.37 -26.44
C ILE A 123 44.36 14.36 -27.15
N PRO A 124 44.34 14.12 -28.47
CA PRO A 124 43.08 14.00 -29.19
C PRO A 124 42.22 12.88 -28.57
N GLY A 125 40.95 13.17 -28.26
CA GLY A 125 40.03 12.21 -27.65
C GLY A 125 39.90 12.28 -26.13
N GLN A 126 40.67 13.13 -25.43
CA GLN A 126 40.63 13.17 -23.97
C GLN A 126 39.35 13.78 -23.40
N SER A 127 38.81 14.81 -24.04
CA SER A 127 37.49 15.36 -23.72
C SER A 127 36.40 14.29 -23.83
N GLU A 128 36.47 13.47 -24.86
CA GLU A 128 35.53 12.39 -25.18
C GLU A 128 35.64 11.25 -24.16
N LEU A 129 36.86 10.93 -23.69
CA LEU A 129 37.08 9.98 -22.60
C LEU A 129 36.51 10.48 -21.27
N LYS A 130 36.71 11.77 -20.93
CA LYS A 130 36.10 12.41 -19.75
C LYS A 130 34.56 12.38 -19.85
N GLU A 131 34.02 12.60 -21.05
CA GLU A 131 32.58 12.51 -21.31
C GLU A 131 32.06 11.06 -21.16
N ILE A 132 32.78 10.05 -21.63
CA ILE A 132 32.42 8.63 -21.42
C ILE A 132 32.40 8.26 -19.95
N ASP A 133 33.43 8.60 -19.18
CA ASP A 133 33.47 8.29 -17.74
C ASP A 133 32.28 8.94 -17.02
N LYS A 134 31.93 10.17 -17.40
CA LYS A 134 30.74 10.85 -16.91
C LYS A 134 29.46 10.11 -17.29
N ILE A 135 29.29 9.70 -18.55
CA ILE A 135 28.12 8.94 -19.03
C ILE A 135 28.02 7.59 -18.31
N LEU A 136 29.13 6.88 -18.10
CA LEU A 136 29.15 5.61 -17.39
C LEU A 136 28.70 5.76 -15.93
N LYS A 137 29.16 6.81 -15.24
CA LYS A 137 28.69 7.14 -13.89
C LYS A 137 27.21 7.48 -13.87
N GLU A 138 26.73 8.28 -14.83
CA GLU A 138 25.30 8.61 -14.96
C GLU A 138 24.45 7.36 -15.23
N MET A 139 24.92 6.44 -16.08
CA MET A 139 24.26 5.16 -16.35
C MET A 139 24.21 4.26 -15.11
N GLU A 140 25.30 4.16 -14.35
CA GLU A 140 25.35 3.36 -13.13
C GLU A 140 24.35 3.89 -12.10
N ILE A 141 24.32 5.21 -11.89
CA ILE A 141 23.37 5.89 -10.99
C ILE A 141 21.93 5.64 -11.46
N ALA A 142 21.65 5.79 -12.75
CA ALA A 142 20.33 5.55 -13.32
C ALA A 142 19.89 4.08 -13.16
N SER A 143 20.81 3.13 -13.35
CA SER A 143 20.52 1.70 -13.19
C SER A 143 20.18 1.35 -11.74
N LYS A 144 20.97 1.84 -10.78
CA LYS A 144 20.70 1.67 -9.34
C LYS A 144 19.37 2.30 -8.94
N GLY A 145 19.07 3.50 -9.45
CA GLY A 145 17.78 4.16 -9.25
C GLY A 145 16.59 3.33 -9.74
N LEU A 146 16.71 2.72 -10.92
CA LEU A 146 15.67 1.86 -11.49
C LEU A 146 15.47 0.57 -10.67
N GLU A 147 16.53 -0.05 -10.20
CA GLU A 147 16.45 -1.24 -9.33
C GLU A 147 15.75 -0.93 -8.00
N LEU A 148 16.11 0.18 -7.35
CA LEU A 148 15.44 0.64 -6.14
C LEU A 148 13.94 0.85 -6.38
N LYS A 149 13.57 1.50 -7.48
CA LYS A 149 12.17 1.75 -7.85
C LYS A 149 11.38 0.46 -8.10
N LYS A 150 12.00 -0.56 -8.69
CA LYS A 150 11.38 -1.88 -8.85
C LYS A 150 11.10 -2.54 -7.51
N VAL A 151 12.06 -2.50 -6.58
CA VAL A 151 11.90 -3.06 -5.23
C VAL A 151 10.79 -2.33 -4.45
N GLU A 152 10.75 -1.00 -4.53
CA GLU A 152 9.67 -0.18 -3.95
C GLU A 152 8.29 -0.59 -4.50
N LEU A 153 8.19 -0.74 -5.82
CA LEU A 153 6.96 -1.13 -6.50
C LEU A 153 6.49 -2.53 -6.06
N GLU A 154 7.41 -3.49 -5.97
CA GLU A 154 7.10 -4.84 -5.46
C GLU A 154 6.66 -4.83 -3.99
N SER A 155 7.27 -3.99 -3.17
CA SER A 155 6.85 -3.77 -1.78
C SER A 155 5.42 -3.24 -1.70
N ILE A 156 5.10 -2.20 -2.48
CA ILE A 156 3.76 -1.60 -2.53
C ILE A 156 2.72 -2.62 -3.03
N LYS A 157 3.03 -3.39 -4.08
CA LYS A 157 2.13 -4.46 -4.55
C LYS A 157 1.82 -5.49 -3.48
N ARG A 158 2.81 -5.88 -2.68
CA ARG A 158 2.62 -6.77 -1.52
C ARG A 158 1.73 -6.12 -0.47
N GLY A 159 1.94 -4.83 -0.17
CA GLY A 159 1.08 -4.04 0.71
C GLY A 159 -0.37 -3.99 0.25
N ILE A 160 -0.63 -3.68 -1.03
CA ILE A 160 -1.98 -3.68 -1.62
C ILE A 160 -2.64 -5.06 -1.49
N LYS A 161 -1.90 -6.14 -1.78
CA LYS A 161 -2.41 -7.50 -1.66
C LYS A 161 -2.80 -7.83 -0.22
N TYR A 162 -1.97 -7.41 0.74
CA TYR A 162 -2.23 -7.59 2.15
C TYR A 162 -3.49 -6.83 2.61
N GLU A 163 -3.60 -5.54 2.28
CA GLU A 163 -4.78 -4.73 2.67
C GLU A 163 -6.07 -5.23 1.99
N LYS A 164 -6.01 -5.69 0.74
CA LYS A 164 -7.15 -6.34 0.07
C LYS A 164 -7.58 -7.62 0.79
N ASN A 165 -6.64 -8.42 1.30
CA ASN A 165 -6.96 -9.62 2.07
C ASN A 165 -7.54 -9.28 3.44
N LYS A 166 -7.01 -8.27 4.14
CA LYS A 166 -7.55 -7.76 5.39
C LYS A 166 -8.99 -7.26 5.22
N LEU A 167 -9.27 -6.53 4.13
CA LEU A 167 -10.62 -6.08 3.78
C LEU A 167 -11.58 -7.27 3.58
N LYS A 168 -11.16 -8.30 2.83
CA LYS A 168 -11.95 -9.55 2.66
C LYS A 168 -12.25 -10.22 3.99
N PHE A 169 -11.26 -10.28 4.89
CA PHE A 169 -11.42 -10.83 6.22
C PHE A 169 -12.47 -10.06 7.03
N ILE A 170 -12.41 -8.72 7.01
CA ILE A 170 -13.39 -7.86 7.68
C ILE A 170 -14.81 -8.10 7.13
N TYR A 171 -14.97 -8.19 5.81
CA TYR A 171 -16.28 -8.52 5.22
C TYR A 171 -16.78 -9.90 5.64
N LEU A 172 -15.90 -10.91 5.68
CA LEU A 172 -16.26 -12.27 6.07
C LEU A 172 -16.74 -12.32 7.52
N PHE A 173 -15.96 -11.78 8.46
CA PHE A 173 -16.32 -11.78 9.88
C PHE A 173 -17.49 -10.85 10.17
N GLY A 174 -17.50 -9.65 9.57
CA GLY A 174 -18.59 -8.70 9.74
C GLY A 174 -19.93 -9.25 9.24
N SER A 175 -19.96 -9.93 8.09
CA SER A 175 -21.18 -10.58 7.58
C SER A 175 -21.63 -11.74 8.46
N LEU A 176 -20.69 -12.51 9.02
CA LEU A 176 -21.00 -13.57 9.98
C LEU A 176 -21.66 -13.00 11.25
N PHE A 177 -21.08 -11.95 11.86
CA PHE A 177 -21.67 -11.32 13.05
C PHE A 177 -23.01 -10.63 12.75
N PHE A 178 -23.15 -10.02 11.58
CA PHE A 178 -24.42 -9.46 11.12
C PHE A 178 -25.52 -10.54 11.04
N LEU A 179 -25.19 -11.72 10.48
CA LEU A 179 -26.11 -12.85 10.38
C LEU A 179 -26.49 -13.39 11.77
N ILE A 180 -25.51 -13.56 12.67
CA ILE A 180 -25.75 -13.98 14.06
C ILE A 180 -26.66 -12.98 14.78
N GLY A 181 -26.38 -11.68 14.68
CA GLY A 181 -27.20 -10.63 15.28
C GLY A 181 -28.63 -10.63 14.73
N SER A 182 -28.78 -10.79 13.41
CA SER A 182 -30.09 -10.88 12.75
C SER A 182 -30.89 -12.11 13.19
N MET A 183 -30.24 -13.26 13.33
CA MET A 183 -30.86 -14.48 13.85
C MET A 183 -31.30 -14.31 15.30
N LEU A 184 -30.44 -13.78 16.17
CA LEU A 184 -30.78 -13.49 17.57
C LEU A 184 -31.98 -12.55 17.69
N SER A 185 -31.99 -11.48 16.88
CA SER A 185 -33.09 -10.53 16.81
C SER A 185 -34.41 -11.23 16.43
N PHE A 186 -34.38 -12.02 15.36
CA PHE A 186 -35.54 -12.76 14.85
C PHE A 186 -36.07 -13.77 15.89
N PHE A 187 -35.19 -14.58 16.50
CA PHE A 187 -35.60 -15.56 17.50
C PHE A 187 -36.12 -14.91 18.77
N GLY A 188 -35.46 -13.85 19.27
CA GLY A 188 -35.90 -13.09 20.42
C GLY A 188 -37.31 -12.53 20.20
N PHE A 189 -37.54 -11.89 19.06
CA PHE A 189 -38.85 -11.35 18.70
C PHE A 189 -39.92 -12.45 18.53
N ARG A 190 -39.57 -13.57 17.87
CA ARG A 190 -40.48 -14.71 17.68
C ARG A 190 -40.90 -15.32 19.03
N LEU A 191 -39.95 -15.49 19.95
CA LEU A 191 -40.23 -16.03 21.29
C LEU A 191 -41.10 -15.07 22.09
N TRP A 192 -40.78 -13.78 22.08
CA TRP A 192 -41.58 -12.75 22.73
C TRP A 192 -43.03 -12.73 22.21
N LYS A 193 -43.21 -12.66 20.88
CA LYS A 193 -44.53 -12.65 20.24
C LYS A 193 -45.33 -13.92 20.54
N ASN A 194 -44.71 -15.08 20.45
CA ASN A 194 -45.44 -16.34 20.60
C ASN A 194 -45.78 -16.69 22.03
N ARG A 195 -44.89 -16.39 22.98
CA ARG A 195 -45.06 -16.80 24.38
C ARG A 195 -45.68 -15.71 25.23
N ILE A 196 -45.22 -14.47 25.08
CA ILE A 196 -45.56 -13.39 26.02
C ILE A 196 -46.69 -12.53 25.49
N GLN A 197 -46.60 -12.07 24.24
CA GLN A 197 -47.66 -11.23 23.66
C GLN A 197 -49.03 -11.94 23.71
N LYS A 198 -49.09 -13.24 23.40
CA LYS A 198 -50.33 -14.02 23.49
C LYS A 198 -50.93 -14.04 24.90
N ILE A 199 -50.11 -14.08 25.94
CA ILE A 199 -50.57 -14.07 27.34
C ILE A 199 -51.08 -12.67 27.70
N ILE A 200 -50.33 -11.62 27.34
CA ILE A 200 -50.70 -10.22 27.55
C ILE A 200 -52.02 -9.90 26.85
N ASP A 201 -52.18 -10.30 25.58
CA ASP A 201 -53.40 -10.06 24.81
C ASP A 201 -54.63 -10.75 25.44
N LYS A 202 -54.47 -11.97 25.96
CA LYS A 202 -55.52 -12.68 26.69
C LYS A 202 -55.89 -11.95 27.98
N LYS A 203 -54.90 -11.47 28.74
CA LYS A 203 -55.10 -10.70 29.97
C LYS A 203 -55.87 -9.41 29.69
N ASN A 204 -55.38 -8.61 28.75
CA ASN A 204 -56.00 -7.34 28.35
C ASN A 204 -57.45 -7.54 27.90
N LYS A 205 -57.75 -8.63 27.17
CA LYS A 205 -59.14 -8.97 26.79
C LYS A 205 -60.05 -9.29 27.98
N ILE A 206 -59.53 -9.95 29.02
CA ILE A 206 -60.31 -10.25 30.23
C ILE A 206 -60.56 -8.97 31.03
N GLU A 207 -59.53 -8.15 31.24
CA GLU A 207 -59.64 -6.87 31.96
C GLU A 207 -60.65 -5.94 31.27
N LEU A 208 -60.61 -5.84 29.94
CA LEU A 208 -61.60 -5.08 29.18
C LEU A 208 -63.03 -5.59 29.36
N ARG A 209 -63.24 -6.90 29.51
CA ARG A 209 -64.58 -7.47 29.75
C ARG A 209 -65.08 -7.15 31.16
N ILE A 210 -64.20 -7.17 32.15
CA ILE A 210 -64.53 -6.81 33.54
C ILE A 210 -64.93 -5.34 33.62
N LEU A 211 -64.10 -4.44 33.09
CA LEU A 211 -64.37 -3.00 33.06
C LEU A 211 -65.71 -2.68 32.37
N LYS A 212 -66.01 -3.34 31.26
CA LYS A 212 -67.30 -3.16 30.57
C LYS A 212 -68.50 -3.59 31.42
N ARG A 213 -68.39 -4.65 32.22
CA ARG A 213 -69.45 -5.09 33.15
C ARG A 213 -69.63 -4.10 34.29
N GLU A 214 -68.53 -3.63 34.87
CA GLU A 214 -68.56 -2.62 35.94
C GLU A 214 -69.20 -1.31 35.46
N LEU A 215 -68.86 -0.84 34.26
CA LEU A 215 -69.49 0.33 33.66
C LEU A 215 -70.98 0.12 33.38
N LYS A 216 -71.40 -1.10 33.01
CA LYS A 216 -72.81 -1.42 32.81
C LYS A 216 -73.59 -1.43 34.12
N ASN A 217 -73.01 -1.94 35.21
CA ASN A 217 -73.66 -2.00 36.52
C ASN A 217 -73.75 -0.63 37.22
N LYS A 218 -73.00 0.37 36.77
CA LYS A 218 -73.04 1.75 37.28
C LYS A 218 -74.09 2.64 36.60
N LYS A 219 -74.72 2.17 35.52
CA LYS A 219 -75.81 2.86 34.83
C LYS A 219 -77.15 2.30 35.27
#